data_AF-A0A0F9EQR9-F1
#
_entry.id   AF-A0A0F9EQR9-F1
#
_cell.length_a   1.000
_cell.length_b   1.000
_cell.length_c   1.000
_cell.angle_alpha   90.00
_cell.angle_beta   90.00
_cell.angle_gamma   90.00
#
_symmetry.space_group_name_H-M   'P 1'
#
loop_
_entity.id
_entity.type
_entity.pdbx_description
1 polymer ?
#
loop_
_entity_poly.entity_id
_entity_poly.type
_entity_poly.pdbx_seq_one_letter_code
_entity_poly.pdbx_strand_id
1 'polypeptide(L)'
;MGEESHLDYLRRIIEEEYSCRPTGCGNSFGEILCWEIHSNGLTFEWLAEKWGISLPTLGELIWDHCKRLEAIPNVNHRCRIPS
;
A
#
# COMPACT_ATOMS: atom_id res chain seq x y z
N MET A 1 24.78 -12.39 9.18
CA MET A 1 24.05 -11.71 8.10
C MET A 1 22.63 -12.21 8.19
N GLY A 2 21.68 -11.35 8.58
CA GLY A 2 20.29 -11.75 8.71
C GLY A 2 19.73 -12.13 7.34
N GLU A 3 18.93 -13.18 7.27
CA GLU A 3 18.22 -13.56 6.05
C GLU A 3 17.29 -12.39 5.66
N GLU A 4 17.50 -11.80 4.49
CA GLU A 4 16.59 -10.79 3.95
C GLU A 4 15.25 -11.48 3.69
N SER A 5 14.16 -10.98 4.30
CA SER A 5 12.83 -11.53 4.02
C SER A 5 12.51 -11.31 2.54
N HIS A 6 11.83 -12.28 1.93
CA HIS A 6 11.36 -12.16 0.55
C HIS A 6 10.57 -10.86 0.32
N LEU A 7 9.80 -10.40 1.31
CA LEU A 7 9.07 -9.14 1.24
C LEU A 7 9.98 -7.91 1.26
N ASP A 8 11.10 -7.95 1.99
CA ASP A 8 12.04 -6.83 2.05
C ASP A 8 12.82 -6.71 0.73
N TYR A 9 13.17 -7.86 0.13
CA TYR A 9 13.72 -7.91 -1.21
C TYR A 9 12.76 -7.29 -2.23
N LEU A 10 11.47 -7.70 -2.22
CA LEU A 10 10.46 -7.18 -3.13
C LEU A 10 10.24 -5.68 -2.97
N ARG A 11 10.16 -5.19 -1.73
CA ARG A 11 10.04 -3.74 -1.45
C ARG A 11 11.14 -2.95 -2.15
N ARG A 12 12.39 -3.37 -1.97
CA ARG A 12 13.55 -2.71 -2.58
C ARG A 12 13.48 -2.72 -4.10
N ILE A 13 13.22 -3.86 -4.72
CA ILE A 13 13.17 -3.98 -6.18
C ILE A 13 12.05 -3.11 -6.77
N ILE A 14 10.87 -3.09 -6.14
CA ILE A 14 9.73 -2.30 -6.60
C ILE A 14 10.01 -0.81 -6.48
N GLU A 15 10.56 -0.36 -5.35
CA GLU A 15 10.95 1.05 -5.17
C GLU A 15 12.05 1.47 -6.15
N GLU A 16 13.05 0.61 -6.38
CA GLU A 16 14.11 0.85 -7.37
C GLU A 16 13.55 0.95 -8.80
N GLU A 17 12.65 0.06 -9.20
CA GLU A 17 12.03 0.07 -10.53
C GLU A 17 11.23 1.37 -10.78
N TYR A 18 10.43 1.80 -9.80
CA TYR A 18 9.60 3.01 -9.91
C TYR A 18 10.41 4.30 -9.73
N SER A 19 11.57 4.24 -9.07
CA SER A 19 12.50 5.39 -9.00
C SER A 19 13.05 5.78 -10.38
N CYS A 20 13.23 4.80 -11.27
CA CYS A 20 13.69 5.03 -12.64
C CYS A 20 12.57 5.50 -13.58
N ARG A 21 11.30 5.31 -13.17
CA ARG A 21 10.10 5.62 -13.95
C ARG A 21 9.01 6.19 -13.03
N PRO A 22 9.18 7.43 -12.53
CA PRO A 22 8.26 8.01 -11.58
C PRO A 22 6.88 8.13 -12.21
N THR A 23 5.90 7.50 -11.57
CA THR A 23 4.48 7.52 -11.98
C THR A 23 3.74 8.76 -11.44
N GLY A 24 4.43 9.59 -10.67
CA GLY A 24 3.86 10.74 -9.97
C GLY A 24 3.12 10.36 -8.69
N CYS A 25 3.03 9.07 -8.33
CA CYS A 25 2.73 8.67 -6.96
C CYS A 25 3.99 8.79 -6.09
N GLY A 26 3.84 8.76 -4.77
CA GLY A 26 5.00 8.76 -3.87
C GLY A 26 5.93 7.57 -4.11
N ASN A 27 7.11 7.63 -3.51
CA ASN A 27 8.21 6.68 -3.79
C ASN A 27 8.23 5.48 -2.83
N SER A 28 7.31 5.40 -1.86
CA SER A 28 7.27 4.25 -0.96
C SER A 28 6.52 3.08 -1.58
N PHE A 29 6.93 1.87 -1.22
CA PHE A 29 6.31 0.62 -1.65
C PHE A 29 4.78 0.62 -1.54
N GLY A 30 4.24 1.11 -0.42
CA GLY A 30 2.78 1.16 -0.22
C GLY A 30 2.06 2.14 -1.16
N GLU A 31 2.67 3.30 -1.43
CA GLU A 31 2.11 4.29 -2.37
C GLU A 31 2.12 3.74 -3.80
N ILE A 32 3.18 3.02 -4.18
CA ILE A 32 3.30 2.37 -5.49
C ILE A 32 2.21 1.31 -5.66
N LEU A 33 2.03 0.42 -4.68
CA LEU A 33 0.99 -0.61 -4.73
C LEU A 33 -0.42 0.00 -4.82
N CYS A 34 -0.70 1.05 -4.03
CA CYS A 34 -1.97 1.75 -4.09
C CYS A 34 -2.18 2.46 -5.44
N TRP A 35 -1.15 3.06 -6.01
CA TRP A 35 -1.25 3.68 -7.34
C TRP A 35 -1.55 2.65 -8.43
N GLU A 36 -0.89 1.48 -8.41
CA GLU A 36 -1.11 0.41 -9.37
C GLU A 36 -2.59 -0.02 -9.40
N ILE A 37 -3.22 -0.15 -8.23
CA ILE A 37 -4.63 -0.55 -8.13
C ILE A 37 -5.57 0.62 -8.43
N HIS A 38 -5.36 1.77 -7.81
CA HIS A 38 -6.33 2.87 -7.85
C HIS A 38 -6.22 3.76 -9.10
N SER A 39 -5.04 3.85 -9.70
CA SER A 39 -4.76 4.76 -10.83
C SER A 39 -4.34 4.04 -12.10
N ASN A 40 -3.53 2.98 -12.00
CA ASN A 40 -3.06 2.21 -13.17
C ASN A 40 -4.04 1.12 -13.60
N GLY A 41 -5.10 0.85 -12.81
CA GLY A 41 -6.18 -0.06 -13.15
C GLY A 41 -5.83 -1.55 -13.06
N LEU A 42 -4.75 -1.91 -12.34
CA LEU A 42 -4.42 -3.31 -12.09
C LEU A 42 -5.37 -3.92 -11.07
N THR A 43 -5.78 -5.16 -11.34
CA THR A 43 -6.50 -5.97 -10.35
C THR A 43 -5.53 -6.54 -9.33
N PHE A 44 -6.04 -6.97 -8.17
CA PHE A 44 -5.23 -7.67 -7.17
C PHE A 44 -4.56 -8.92 -7.74
N GLU A 45 -5.24 -9.67 -8.62
CA GLU A 45 -4.68 -10.87 -9.24
C GLU A 45 -3.49 -10.55 -10.13
N TRP A 46 -3.61 -9.53 -10.99
CA TRP A 46 -2.52 -9.13 -11.87
C TRP A 46 -1.34 -8.56 -11.12
N LEU A 47 -1.58 -7.79 -10.05
CA LEU A 47 -0.52 -7.23 -9.24
C LEU A 47 0.19 -8.31 -8.40
N ALA A 48 -0.55 -9.30 -7.91
CA ALA A 48 -0.01 -10.48 -7.22
C ALA A 48 0.87 -11.32 -8.17
N GLU A 49 0.41 -11.55 -9.40
CA GLU A 49 1.18 -12.26 -10.43
C GLU A 49 2.44 -11.49 -10.83
N LYS A 50 2.32 -10.18 -11.07
CA LYS A 50 3.44 -9.30 -11.46
C LYS A 50 4.62 -9.37 -10.49
N TRP A 51 4.33 -9.37 -9.20
CA TRP A 51 5.37 -9.30 -8.16
C TRP A 51 5.62 -10.64 -7.45
N GLY A 52 4.92 -11.71 -7.84
CA GLY A 52 5.04 -13.02 -7.20
C GLY A 52 4.60 -13.03 -5.74
N ILE A 53 3.64 -12.17 -5.36
CA ILE A 53 3.12 -12.05 -3.99
C ILE A 53 1.80 -12.82 -3.88
N SER A 54 1.56 -13.50 -2.78
CA SER A 54 0.26 -14.16 -2.56
C SER A 54 -0.87 -13.12 -2.43
N LEU A 55 -2.06 -13.42 -2.96
CA LEU A 55 -3.23 -12.54 -2.88
C LEU A 55 -3.55 -12.07 -1.43
N PRO A 56 -3.58 -12.96 -0.41
CA PRO A 56 -3.80 -12.53 0.97
C PRO A 56 -2.73 -11.55 1.46
N THR A 57 -1.45 -11.84 1.19
CA THR A 57 -0.34 -10.97 1.59
C THR A 57 -0.42 -9.60 0.92
N LEU A 58 -0.74 -9.55 -0.38
CA LEU A 58 -0.92 -8.30 -1.10
C LEU A 58 -2.08 -7.48 -0.51
N GLY A 59 -3.20 -8.15 -0.18
CA GLY A 59 -4.34 -7.53 0.48
C GLY A 59 -3.98 -6.90 1.83
N GLU A 60 -3.24 -7.63 2.67
CA GLU A 60 -2.77 -7.11 3.97
C GLU A 60 -1.85 -5.90 3.83
N LEU A 61 -0.93 -5.92 2.86
CA LEU A 61 0.01 -4.82 2.62
C LEU A 61 -0.70 -3.55 2.18
N ILE A 62 -1.65 -3.66 1.25
CA ILE A 62 -2.44 -2.52 0.78
C ILE A 62 -3.37 -2.03 1.88
N TRP A 63 -4.03 -2.93 2.60
CA TRP A 63 -4.90 -2.56 3.72
C TRP A 63 -4.13 -1.82 4.82
N ASP A 64 -2.96 -2.31 5.22
CA ASP A 64 -2.13 -1.66 6.23
C ASP A 64 -1.70 -0.25 5.78
N HIS A 65 -1.32 -0.09 4.52
CA HIS A 65 -1.00 1.22 3.96
C HIS A 65 -2.20 2.17 3.96
N CYS A 66 -3.35 1.74 3.41
CA CYS A 66 -4.57 2.55 3.37
C CYS A 66 -5.04 2.96 4.77
N LYS A 67 -4.99 2.03 5.74
CA LYS A 67 -5.40 2.29 7.12
C LYS A 67 -4.52 3.32 7.82
N ARG A 68 -3.22 3.40 7.48
CA ARG A 68 -2.34 4.47 7.98
C ARG A 68 -2.66 5.84 7.40
N LEU A 69 -3.29 5.88 6.23
CA LEU A 69 -3.74 7.11 5.57
C LEU A 69 -5.13 7.56 6.03
N GLU A 70 -5.91 6.67 6.65
CA GLU A 70 -7.18 7.06 7.28
C GLU A 70 -6.89 8.10 8.39
N ALA A 71 -7.52 9.28 8.26
CA ALA A 71 -7.44 10.29 9.29
C ALA A 71 -7.93 9.70 10.62
N ILE A 72 -7.20 9.95 11.70
CA ILE A 72 -7.61 9.54 13.05
C ILE A 72 -9.06 10.03 13.24
N PRO A 73 -10.03 9.15 13.54
CA PRO A 73 -11.40 9.58 13.74
C PRO A 73 -11.44 10.59 14.90
N ASN A 74 -11.77 11.85 14.57
CA ASN A 74 -11.98 12.88 15.57
C ASN A 74 -13.33 12.62 16.23
N VAL A 75 -13.32 11.87 17.34
CA VAL A 75 -14.52 11.59 18.13
C VAL A 75 -14.99 12.89 18.77
N ASN A 76 -15.96 13.54 18.14
CA ASN A 76 -16.55 14.76 18.67
C ASN A 76 -17.54 14.40 19.80
N HIS A 77 -17.09 14.50 21.05
CA HIS A 77 -17.94 14.28 22.23
C HIS A 77 -19.02 15.35 22.47
N ARG A 78 -19.22 16.30 21.55
CA ARG A 78 -20.22 17.38 21.67
C ARG A 78 -21.62 16.98 21.20
N CYS A 79 -22.03 15.72 21.35
CA CYS A 79 -23.46 15.39 21.28
C CYS A 79 -24.17 16.00 22.49
N ARG A 80 -24.56 17.27 22.36
CA ARG A 80 -25.45 17.96 23.29
C ARG A 80 -26.84 17.35 23.10
N ILE A 81 -27.25 16.45 23.99
CA ILE A 81 -28.62 15.96 24.05
C ILE A 81 -29.50 17.20 24.30
N PRO A 82 -30.46 17.54 23.42
CA PRO A 82 -31.38 18.63 23.69
C PRO A 82 -32.19 18.25 24.94
N SER A 83 -32.16 19.16 25.93
CA SER A 83 -32.97 19.09 27.16
C SER A 83 -34.41 19.46 26.86
#